data_AF-A0A8T4W4U8-F1
#
_entry.id   AF-A0A8T4W4U8-F1
#
_cell.length_a   1.000
_cell.length_b   1.000
_cell.length_c   1.000
_cell.angle_alpha   90.00
_cell.angle_beta   90.00
_cell.angle_gamma   90.00
#
_symmetry.space_group_name_H-M   'P 1'
#
loop_
_entity.id
_entity.type
_entity.pdbx_description
1 polymer ?
#
loop_
_entity_poly.entity_id
_entity_poly.type
_entity_poly.pdbx_seq_one_letter_code
_entity_poly.pdbx_strand_id
1 'polypeptide(L)'
;MRLSKLAMITLCITVFLVISSYMPLVQSFENKNTVDIDPLVDLSVTFELLKIRSLEKYDNHLNFREYIDRYSYPDFYLKVWINDELFQSPVWKNIRYIYDPDWKVTANVPDDREWVNVTVQLWDWNLGIDQNSP
;
A
#
# COMPACT_ATOMS: atom_id res chain seq x y z
N MET A 1 9.22 -57.49 -26.00
CA MET A 1 7.75 -57.49 -25.81
C MET A 1 7.15 -56.69 -26.96
N ARG A 2 6.46 -57.32 -27.93
CA ARG A 2 5.83 -56.61 -29.07
C ARG A 2 4.46 -56.12 -28.62
N LEU A 3 4.30 -54.81 -28.40
CA LEU A 3 2.98 -54.24 -28.16
C LEU A 3 2.12 -54.36 -29.42
N SER A 4 0.86 -54.74 -29.27
CA SER A 4 -0.08 -54.80 -30.37
C SER A 4 -0.37 -53.39 -30.89
N LYS A 5 -0.63 -53.25 -32.19
CA LYS A 5 -0.91 -51.95 -32.83
C LYS A 5 -2.05 -51.19 -32.13
N LEU A 6 -3.05 -51.92 -31.62
CA LEU A 6 -4.14 -51.36 -30.82
C LEU A 6 -3.66 -50.77 -29.49
N ALA A 7 -2.79 -51.48 -28.76
CA ALA A 7 -2.25 -50.99 -27.50
C ALA A 7 -1.42 -49.70 -27.67
N MET A 8 -0.72 -49.55 -28.79
CA MET A 8 -0.03 -48.29 -29.13
C MET A 8 -1.00 -47.14 -29.39
N ILE A 9 -2.09 -47.37 -30.11
CA ILE A 9 -3.08 -46.33 -30.42
C ILE A 9 -3.77 -45.85 -29.13
N THR A 10 -4.15 -46.78 -28.26
CA THR A 10 -4.79 -46.43 -26.98
C THR A 10 -3.84 -45.63 -26.08
N LEU A 11 -2.55 -45.97 -26.06
CA LEU A 11 -1.53 -45.21 -25.34
C LEU A 11 -1.37 -43.78 -25.89
N CYS A 12 -1.41 -43.59 -27.21
CA CYS A 12 -1.30 -42.27 -27.80
C CYS A 12 -2.50 -41.37 -27.46
N ILE A 13 -3.72 -41.93 -27.47
CA ILE A 13 -4.94 -41.18 -27.15
C ILE A 13 -4.95 -40.75 -25.68
N THR A 14 -4.56 -41.64 -24.77
CA THR A 14 -4.50 -41.31 -23.33
C THR A 14 -3.44 -40.27 -23.03
N VAL A 15 -2.26 -40.37 -23.65
CA VAL A 15 -1.20 -39.37 -23.53
C VAL A 15 -1.66 -38.01 -24.08
N PHE A 16 -2.33 -37.97 -25.23
CA PHE A 16 -2.83 -36.73 -25.81
C PHE A 16 -3.88 -36.05 -24.92
N LEU A 17 -4.82 -36.81 -24.35
CA LEU A 17 -5.83 -36.29 -23.42
C LEU A 17 -5.20 -35.72 -22.15
N VAL A 18 -4.22 -36.41 -21.58
CA VAL A 18 -3.48 -35.94 -20.40
C VAL A 18 -2.69 -34.67 -20.71
N ILE A 19 -2.05 -34.57 -21.88
CA ILE A 19 -1.33 -33.34 -22.26
C ILE A 19 -2.31 -32.17 -22.46
N SER A 20 -3.48 -32.43 -23.06
CA SER A 20 -4.49 -31.39 -23.28
C SER A 20 -5.07 -30.81 -21.98
N SER A 21 -5.13 -31.59 -20.89
CA SER A 21 -5.59 -31.09 -19.59
C SER A 21 -4.58 -30.16 -18.90
N TYR A 22 -3.32 -30.15 -19.34
CA TYR A 22 -2.27 -29.28 -18.80
C TYR A 22 -1.97 -28.08 -19.69
N MET A 23 -2.74 -27.82 -20.75
CA MET A 23 -2.56 -26.62 -21.54
C MET A 23 -3.21 -25.44 -20.80
N PRO A 24 -2.44 -24.50 -20.22
CA PRO A 24 -3.03 -23.26 -19.77
C PRO A 24 -3.63 -22.57 -21.00
N LEU A 25 -4.89 -22.16 -20.90
CA LEU A 25 -5.51 -21.25 -21.85
C LEU A 25 -4.68 -19.96 -21.83
N VAL A 26 -3.74 -19.84 -22.76
CA VAL A 26 -3.11 -18.55 -23.07
C VAL A 26 -4.18 -17.78 -23.85
N GLN A 27 -5.16 -17.25 -23.13
CA GLN A 27 -5.89 -16.09 -23.62
C GLN A 27 -4.82 -15.02 -23.80
N SER A 28 -4.55 -14.65 -25.05
CA SER A 28 -3.97 -13.35 -25.33
C SER A 28 -4.88 -12.35 -24.64
N PHE A 29 -4.40 -11.79 -23.52
CA PHE A 29 -5.01 -10.60 -22.96
C PHE A 29 -4.93 -9.58 -24.08
N GLU A 30 -6.05 -9.40 -24.79
CA GLU A 30 -6.29 -8.20 -25.56
C GLU A 30 -6.04 -7.08 -24.56
N ASN A 31 -4.92 -6.40 -24.76
CA ASN A 31 -4.47 -5.32 -23.92
C ASN A 31 -5.60 -4.30 -24.00
N LYS A 32 -6.45 -4.29 -22.97
CA LYS A 32 -7.58 -3.40 -22.87
C LYS A 32 -6.93 -2.03 -22.84
N ASN A 33 -6.86 -1.38 -24.00
CA ASN A 33 -6.25 -0.06 -24.16
C ASN A 33 -6.86 0.80 -23.07
N THR A 34 -6.07 1.03 -22.04
CA THR A 34 -6.42 1.85 -20.90
C THR A 34 -6.56 3.23 -21.51
N VAL A 35 -7.81 3.66 -21.68
CA VAL A 35 -8.12 4.90 -22.40
C VAL A 35 -7.49 6.02 -21.60
N ASP A 36 -6.50 6.66 -22.19
CA ASP A 36 -5.90 7.89 -21.68
C ASP A 36 -6.99 8.98 -21.62
N ILE A 37 -7.28 9.42 -20.41
CA ILE A 37 -8.34 10.37 -20.09
C ILE A 37 -7.88 11.81 -20.36
N ASP A 38 -6.58 12.08 -20.30
CA ASP A 38 -6.02 13.42 -20.54
C ASP A 38 -4.75 13.36 -21.41
N PRO A 39 -4.89 13.00 -22.71
CA PRO A 39 -3.77 12.71 -23.61
C PRO A 39 -2.91 13.92 -23.98
N LEU A 40 -3.18 15.07 -23.38
CA LEU A 40 -2.49 16.32 -23.60
C LEU A 40 -1.68 16.77 -22.37
N VAL A 41 -1.78 16.09 -21.21
CA VAL A 41 -1.12 16.51 -19.97
C VAL A 41 -0.77 15.33 -19.06
N ASP A 42 0.52 15.18 -18.73
CA ASP A 42 0.97 14.29 -17.66
C ASP A 42 0.65 14.92 -16.28
N LEU A 43 -0.11 14.22 -15.44
CA LEU A 43 -0.53 14.72 -14.13
C LEU A 43 0.22 14.04 -12.99
N SER A 44 0.60 14.83 -11.98
CA SER A 44 1.20 14.30 -10.74
C SER A 44 0.56 14.93 -9.51
N VAL A 45 0.48 14.15 -8.43
CA VAL A 45 -0.05 14.60 -7.14
C VAL A 45 1.08 14.66 -6.13
N THR A 46 1.20 15.79 -5.45
CA THR A 46 2.18 15.99 -4.37
C THR A 46 1.45 16.14 -3.04
N PHE A 47 1.86 15.34 -2.05
CA PHE A 47 1.50 15.53 -0.65
C PHE A 47 2.65 16.23 0.06
N GLU A 48 2.37 17.34 0.74
CA GLU A 48 3.32 18.08 1.56
C GLU A 48 2.83 18.11 3.01
N LEU A 49 3.67 17.64 3.93
CA LEU A 49 3.36 17.68 5.34
C LEU A 49 3.72 19.04 5.93
N LEU A 50 2.72 19.78 6.39
CA LEU A 50 2.97 21.08 7.01
C LEU A 50 3.25 20.96 8.51
N LYS A 51 2.37 20.30 9.26
CA LYS A 51 2.41 20.29 10.74
C LYS A 51 1.76 19.03 11.30
N ILE A 52 2.30 18.55 12.42
CA ILE A 52 1.68 17.51 13.26
C ILE A 52 1.57 18.04 14.69
N ARG A 53 0.44 17.77 15.34
CA ARG A 53 0.21 18.12 16.74
C ARG A 53 -0.48 16.96 17.48
N SER A 54 0.08 16.55 18.61
CA SER A 54 -0.62 15.65 19.53
C SER A 54 -1.87 16.33 20.11
N LEU A 55 -2.98 15.61 20.15
CA LEU A 55 -4.20 16.04 20.83
C LEU A 55 -4.36 15.23 22.11
N GLU A 56 -3.80 15.76 23.21
CA GLU A 56 -4.11 15.29 24.55
C GLU A 56 -5.25 16.14 25.11
N LYS A 57 -6.31 15.50 25.59
CA LYS A 57 -7.51 16.18 26.07
C LYS A 57 -7.93 15.62 27.42
N TYR A 58 -8.41 16.51 28.28
CA TYR A 58 -9.17 16.12 29.47
C TYR A 58 -10.65 16.00 29.11
N ASP A 59 -11.21 14.80 29.25
CA ASP A 59 -12.65 14.58 29.09
C ASP A 59 -13.36 14.87 30.42
N ASN A 60 -14.06 16.00 30.47
CA ASN A 60 -14.84 16.43 31.62
C ASN A 60 -16.04 15.51 31.93
N HIS A 61 -16.59 14.80 30.92
CA HIS A 61 -17.77 13.95 31.13
C HIS A 61 -17.41 12.67 31.87
N LEU A 62 -16.23 12.14 31.59
CA LEU A 62 -15.75 10.88 32.14
C LEU A 62 -14.63 11.08 33.18
N ASN A 63 -14.25 12.34 33.47
CA ASN A 63 -13.21 12.74 34.42
C ASN A 63 -11.88 11.99 34.24
N PHE A 64 -11.49 11.72 33.00
CA PHE A 64 -10.21 11.10 32.67
C PHE A 64 -9.48 11.89 31.59
N ARG A 65 -8.15 11.76 31.56
CA ARG A 65 -7.32 12.36 30.51
C ARG A 65 -7.01 11.31 29.45
N GLU A 66 -7.25 11.67 28.20
CA GLU A 66 -6.81 10.95 27.02
C GLU A 66 -5.35 11.28 26.77
N TYR A 67 -4.51 10.24 26.80
CA TYR A 67 -3.09 10.32 26.49
C TYR A 67 -2.82 9.52 25.23
N ILE A 68 -1.94 10.04 24.37
CA ILE A 68 -1.34 9.22 23.32
C ILE A 68 -0.34 8.28 23.99
N ASP A 69 0.63 8.88 24.70
CA ASP A 69 1.59 8.19 25.54
C ASP A 69 1.45 8.64 26.99
N ARG A 70 1.44 7.67 27.92
CA ARG A 70 1.29 7.96 29.35
C ARG A 70 2.60 8.38 30.01
N TYR A 71 3.74 7.90 29.50
CA TYR A 71 5.04 8.03 30.16
C TYR A 71 6.10 8.78 29.33
N SER A 72 5.81 9.09 28.07
CA SER A 72 6.69 9.78 27.12
C SER A 72 5.88 10.73 26.22
N TYR A 73 6.55 11.43 25.30
CA TYR A 73 5.87 12.04 24.16
C TYR A 73 5.88 11.05 22.99
N PRO A 74 4.89 11.16 22.07
CA PRO A 74 4.75 10.25 20.95
C PRO A 74 5.95 10.27 20.00
N ASP A 75 6.20 9.13 19.36
CA ASP A 75 7.13 8.95 18.27
C ASP A 75 6.36 8.94 16.93
N PHE A 76 6.07 10.11 16.37
CA PHE A 76 5.24 10.20 15.18
C PHE A 76 5.93 9.66 13.92
N TYR A 77 5.16 8.97 13.09
CA TYR A 77 5.48 8.76 11.67
C TYR A 77 4.20 8.69 10.83
N LEU A 78 4.33 9.00 9.54
CA LEU A 78 3.24 8.99 8.58
C LEU A 78 3.43 7.89 7.54
N LYS A 79 2.31 7.29 7.16
CA LYS A 79 2.18 6.51 5.94
C LYS A 79 1.17 7.19 5.04
N VAL A 80 1.58 7.48 3.81
CA VAL A 80 0.74 8.10 2.78
C VAL A 80 0.68 7.13 1.62
N TRP A 81 -0.53 6.72 1.25
CA TRP A 81 -0.78 6.02 -0.01
C TRP A 81 -1.32 7.03 -1.00
N ILE A 82 -0.69 7.14 -2.16
CA ILE A 82 -1.26 7.83 -3.32
C ILE A 82 -1.54 6.75 -4.34
N ASN A 83 -2.82 6.46 -4.57
CA ASN A 83 -3.29 5.25 -5.21
C ASN A 83 -2.75 4.00 -4.50
N ASP A 84 -1.92 3.21 -5.18
CA ASP A 84 -1.36 1.96 -4.69
C ASP A 84 0.10 2.11 -4.23
N GLU A 85 0.67 3.32 -4.34
CA GLU A 85 2.05 3.61 -3.97
C GLU A 85 2.14 4.09 -2.51
N LEU A 86 2.91 3.38 -1.69
CA LEU A 86 3.12 3.67 -0.28
C LEU A 86 4.39 4.51 -0.07
N PHE A 87 4.23 5.64 0.58
CA PHE A 87 5.31 6.45 1.10
C PHE A 87 5.30 6.47 2.63
N GLN A 88 6.48 6.41 3.24
CA GLN A 88 6.63 6.48 4.69
C GLN A 88 7.58 7.61 5.06
N SER A 89 7.21 8.38 6.08
CA SER A 89 8.09 9.42 6.63
C SER A 89 9.19 8.83 7.52
N PRO A 90 10.21 9.63 7.85
CA PRO A 90 11.04 9.38 9.02
C PRO A 90 10.19 9.31 10.30
N VAL A 91 10.75 8.72 11.36
CA VAL A 91 10.17 8.75 12.70
C VAL A 91 10.69 10.00 13.42
N TRP A 92 9.77 10.86 13.86
CA TRP A 92 10.06 12.02 14.70
C TRP A 92 9.85 11.62 16.16
N LYS A 93 10.95 11.45 16.89
CA LYS A 93 10.91 10.83 18.22
C LYS A 93 10.61 11.82 19.34
N ASN A 94 9.84 11.36 20.33
CA ASN A 94 9.56 12.02 21.60
C ASN A 94 9.21 13.50 21.43
N ILE A 95 8.27 13.80 20.52
CA ILE A 95 7.91 15.16 20.13
C ILE A 95 6.40 15.34 19.97
N ARG A 96 5.86 16.37 20.64
CA ARG A 96 4.40 16.68 20.60
C ARG A 96 3.96 17.53 19.43
N TYR A 97 4.89 18.31 18.86
CA TYR A 97 4.62 19.29 17.84
C TYR A 97 5.72 19.28 16.80
N ILE A 98 5.36 19.02 15.55
CA ILE A 98 6.27 19.08 14.41
C ILE A 98 5.79 20.24 13.56
N TYR A 99 6.65 21.24 13.40
CA TYR A 99 6.40 22.41 12.58
C TYR A 99 7.28 22.38 11.35
N ASP A 100 6.66 22.59 10.19
CA ASP A 100 7.33 22.75 8.91
C ASP A 100 8.37 21.63 8.63
N PRO A 101 7.99 20.34 8.77
CA PRO A 101 8.90 19.25 8.44
C PRO A 101 9.17 19.26 6.94
N ASP A 102 10.43 19.11 6.56
CA ASP A 102 10.83 18.95 5.16
C ASP A 102 10.51 17.53 4.66
N TRP A 103 9.22 17.21 4.58
CA TRP A 103 8.74 15.93 4.09
C TRP A 103 7.57 16.11 3.12
N LYS A 104 7.83 15.72 1.87
CA LYS A 104 6.85 15.72 0.78
C LYS A 104 7.09 14.52 -0.11
N VAL A 105 6.03 14.05 -0.76
CA VAL A 105 6.05 12.90 -1.65
C VAL A 105 5.21 13.21 -2.87
N THR A 106 5.64 12.74 -4.03
CA THR A 106 4.96 12.98 -5.30
C THR A 106 4.78 11.64 -6.00
N ALA A 107 3.58 11.39 -6.50
CA ALA A 107 3.27 10.22 -7.31
C ALA A 107 2.66 10.64 -8.65
N ASN A 108 2.97 9.86 -9.68
CA ASN A 108 2.36 10.04 -11.01
C ASN A 108 0.90 9.59 -10.97
N VAL A 109 0.02 10.28 -11.70
CA VAL A 109 -1.35 9.83 -11.91
C VAL A 109 -1.38 9.05 -13.23
N PRO A 110 -1.72 7.75 -13.21
CA PRO A 110 -1.88 7.01 -14.46
C PRO A 110 -2.97 7.62 -15.33
N ASP A 111 -2.69 7.72 -16.63
CA ASP A 111 -3.55 8.37 -17.62
C ASP A 111 -4.95 7.74 -17.72
N ASP A 112 -5.09 6.50 -17.26
CA ASP A 112 -6.33 5.72 -17.28
C ASP A 112 -7.17 5.84 -16.01
N ARG A 113 -6.76 6.69 -15.06
CA ARG A 113 -7.44 6.89 -13.78
C ARG A 113 -7.95 8.33 -13.65
N GLU A 114 -9.27 8.47 -13.62
CA GLU A 114 -9.95 9.74 -13.33
C GLU A 114 -9.80 10.14 -11.84
N TRP A 115 -9.73 9.16 -10.94
CA TRP A 115 -9.74 9.38 -9.50
C TRP A 115 -8.41 8.98 -8.86
N VAL A 116 -7.85 9.88 -8.03
CA VAL A 116 -6.67 9.61 -7.21
C VAL A 116 -7.08 9.43 -5.76
N ASN A 117 -6.84 8.24 -5.22
CA ASN A 117 -7.12 7.97 -3.82
C ASN A 117 -5.90 8.30 -2.97
N VAL A 118 -6.02 9.27 -2.07
CA VAL A 118 -4.96 9.60 -1.11
C VAL A 118 -5.39 9.15 0.28
N THR A 119 -4.67 8.20 0.84
CA THR A 119 -4.89 7.74 2.22
C THR A 119 -3.73 8.19 3.10
N VAL A 120 -4.02 8.86 4.21
CA VAL A 120 -3.01 9.33 5.16
C VAL A 120 -3.25 8.66 6.49
N GLN A 121 -2.21 8.05 7.06
CA GLN A 121 -2.24 7.45 8.39
C GLN A 121 -1.10 8.01 9.24
N LEU A 122 -1.45 8.59 10.39
CA LEU A 122 -0.50 9.01 11.42
C LEU A 122 -0.41 7.91 12.48
N TRP A 123 0.81 7.55 12.86
CA TRP A 123 1.09 6.48 13.81
C TRP A 123 2.07 6.95 14.87
N ASP A 124 1.98 6.32 16.04
CA ASP A 124 3.04 6.29 17.04
C ASP A 124 3.93 5.06 16.80
N TRP A 125 5.24 5.23 16.79
CA TRP A 125 6.20 4.15 16.56
C TRP A 125 6.26 3.17 17.73
N ASN A 126 5.94 3.62 18.95
CA ASN A 126 6.09 2.81 20.15
C ASN A 126 4.80 2.79 21.03
N LEU A 127 4.84 2.07 22.16
CA LEU A 127 3.70 1.87 23.07
C LEU A 127 3.68 2.89 24.24
N GLY A 128 4.39 4.01 24.10
CA GLY A 128 4.57 5.04 25.11
C GLY A 128 5.55 4.71 26.22
N ILE A 129 6.60 3.93 25.90
CA ILE A 129 7.71 3.63 26.81
C ILE A 129 9.03 3.73 26.04
N ASP A 130 9.70 4.86 26.18
CA ASP A 130 11.04 5.05 25.61
C ASP A 130 12.08 4.30 26.46
N GLN A 131 12.90 3.46 25.83
CA GLN A 131 13.95 2.65 26.50
C GLN A 131 15.08 3.49 27.14
N ASN A 132 15.09 4.81 26.96
CA ASN A 132 16.15 5.72 27.42
C ASN A 132 15.61 6.90 28.26
N SER A 133 14.49 6.74 28.96
CA SER A 133 14.13 7.69 30.02
C SER A 133 15.17 7.61 31.15
N PRO A 134 15.93 8.68 31.45
CA PRO A 134 16.84 8.71 32.59
C PRO A 134 16.09 8.53 33.92
#